data_AF-A0A0M9GS08-F1
#
_entry.id   AF-A0A0M9GS08-F1
#
_cell.length_a   1.000
_cell.length_b   1.000
_cell.length_c   1.000
_cell.angle_alpha   90.00
_cell.angle_beta   90.00
_cell.angle_gamma   90.00
#
_symmetry.space_group_name_H-M   'P 1'
#
loop_
_entity.id
_entity.type
_entity.pdbx_description
1 polymer ?
#
loop_
_entity_poly.entity_id
_entity_poly.type
_entity_poly.pdbx_seq_one_letter_code
_entity_poly.pdbx_strand_id
1 'polypeptide(L)' 'MMETLKKVLLLVSVLGQVVGVVLLIVNMWLGVLFYLFYLLAIIALFIVLIVERAKEKEEDDKNDYSDY' A
#
# COMPACT_ATOMS: atom_id res chain seq x y z
N MET A 1 -3.36 5.03 -13.62
CA MET A 1 -3.84 3.76 -13.01
C MET A 1 -3.08 3.43 -11.72
N MET A 2 -1.75 3.46 -11.74
CA MET A 2 -0.89 3.25 -10.54
C MET A 2 -1.22 4.25 -9.41
N GLU A 3 -1.40 5.54 -9.72
CA GLU A 3 -1.76 6.54 -8.70
C GLU A 3 -3.10 6.27 -8.01
N THR A 4 -4.14 5.92 -8.78
CA THR A 4 -5.46 5.59 -8.23
C THR A 4 -5.37 4.34 -7.34
N LEU A 5 -4.63 3.33 -7.78
CA LEU A 5 -4.37 2.11 -7.01
C LEU A 5 -3.66 2.43 -5.68
N LYS A 6 -2.59 3.24 -5.71
CA LYS A 6 -1.90 3.72 -4.51
C LYS A 6 -2.85 4.43 -3.55
N LYS A 7 -3.67 5.36 -4.04
CA LYS A 7 -4.64 6.10 -3.21
C LYS A 7 -5.65 5.16 -2.56
N VAL A 8 -6.18 4.19 -3.31
CA VAL A 8 -7.10 3.18 -2.77
C VAL A 8 -6.41 2.30 -1.73
N LEU A 9 -5.19 1.82 -1.99
CA LEU A 9 -4.44 1.00 -1.04
C LEU A 9 -4.08 1.77 0.24
N LEU A 10 -3.78 3.07 0.14
CA LEU A 10 -3.58 3.95 1.31
C LEU A 10 -4.88 4.18 2.09
N LEU A 11 -6.00 4.36 1.41
CA LEU A 11 -7.30 4.49 2.08
C LEU A 11 -7.69 3.19 2.80
N VAL A 12 -7.49 2.05 2.13
CA VAL A 12 -7.69 0.72 2.71
C VAL A 12 -6.74 0.45 3.87
N SER A 13 -5.50 0.93 3.83
CA SER A 13 -4.57 0.76 4.95
C SER A 13 -5.08 1.51 6.19
N VAL A 14 -5.49 2.76 6.06
CA VAL A 14 -6.01 3.54 7.19
C VAL A 14 -7.32 2.96 7.72
N LEU A 15 -8.30 2.70 6.83
CA LEU A 15 -9.60 2.18 7.24
C LEU A 15 -9.53 0.76 7.78
N GLY A 16 -8.72 -0.10 7.16
CA GLY A 16 -8.52 -1.47 7.59
C GLY A 16 -7.94 -1.56 9.00
N GLN A 17 -7.10 -0.61 9.40
CA GLN A 17 -6.58 -0.56 10.76
C GLN A 17 -7.69 -0.28 11.79
N VAL A 18 -8.56 0.69 11.51
CA VAL A 18 -9.71 1.03 12.37
C VAL A 18 -10.70 -0.14 12.44
N VAL A 19 -11.07 -0.69 11.28
CA VAL A 19 -12.00 -1.83 11.18
C VAL A 19 -11.44 -3.06 11.91
N GLY A 20 -10.14 -3.34 11.77
CA GLY A 20 -9.47 -4.45 12.43
C GLY A 20 -9.52 -4.34 13.96
N VAL A 21 -9.27 -3.15 14.52
CA VAL A 21 -9.37 -2.92 15.98
C VAL A 21 -10.80 -3.15 16.47
N VAL A 22 -11.79 -2.63 15.76
CA VAL A 22 -13.21 -2.84 16.10
C VAL A 22 -13.55 -4.33 16.06
N LEU A 23 -13.08 -5.05 15.03
CA LEU A 23 -13.29 -6.50 14.92
C LEU A 23 -12.64 -7.28 16.05
N LEU A 24 -11.44 -6.92 16.50
CA LEU A 24 -10.80 -7.59 17.65
C LEU A 24 -11.62 -7.47 18.94
N ILE A 25 -12.33 -6.36 19.11
CA ILE A 25 -13.20 -6.11 20.28
C ILE A 25 -14.50 -6.92 20.16
N VAL A 26 -15.11 -6.98 18.97
CA VAL A 26 -16.37 -7.68 18.74
C VAL A 26 -16.18 -9.20 18.70
N ASN A 27 -15.13 -9.67 17.99
CA ASN A 27 -14.80 -11.07 17.84
C ASN A 27 -13.31 -11.24 17.53
N MET A 28 -12.56 -11.67 18.53
CA MET A 28 -11.11 -11.84 18.46
C MET A 28 -10.66 -12.73 17.28
N TRP A 29 -11.35 -13.84 17.02
CA TRP A 29 -10.97 -14.76 15.93
C TRP A 29 -11.14 -14.12 14.55
N LEU A 30 -12.26 -13.41 14.33
CA LEU A 30 -12.48 -12.68 13.08
C LEU A 30 -11.49 -11.53 12.93
N GLY A 31 -11.16 -10.81 14.00
CA GLY A 31 -10.16 -9.75 13.98
C GLY A 31 -8.76 -10.27 13.64
N VAL A 32 -8.34 -11.39 14.23
CA VAL A 32 -7.04 -12.03 13.91
C VAL A 32 -6.99 -12.47 12.45
N LEU A 33 -8.04 -13.12 11.95
CA LEU A 33 -8.11 -13.54 10.55
C LEU A 33 -8.08 -12.33 9.61
N PHE A 34 -8.82 -11.27 9.94
CA PHE A 34 -8.84 -10.02 9.18
C PHE A 34 -7.44 -9.38 9.12
N TYR A 35 -6.73 -9.32 10.25
CA TYR A 35 -5.36 -8.78 10.27
C TYR A 35 -4.37 -9.59 9.44
N LEU A 36 -4.57 -10.91 9.33
CA LEU A 36 -3.76 -11.77 8.45
C LEU A 36 -3.90 -11.35 6.98
N PHE A 37 -5.12 -11.12 6.51
CA PHE A 37 -5.37 -10.65 5.14
C PHE A 37 -4.97 -9.19 4.94
N TYR A 38 -5.20 -8.35 5.95
CA TYR A 38 -4.78 -6.95 5.93
C TYR A 38 -3.27 -6.82 5.79
N LEU A 39 -2.49 -7.70 6.43
CA LEU A 39 -1.03 -7.74 6.26
C LEU A 39 -0.62 -7.97 4.81
N LEU A 40 -1.32 -8.86 4.08
CA LEU A 40 -1.06 -9.09 2.65
C LEU A 40 -1.35 -7.82 1.82
N ALA A 41 -2.41 -7.07 2.14
CA ALA A 41 -2.72 -5.81 1.48
C ALA A 41 -1.63 -4.75 1.73
N ILE A 42 -1.06 -4.71 2.94
CA ILE A 42 0.06 -3.82 3.27
C ILE A 42 1.33 -4.21 2.49
N ILE A 43 1.64 -5.50 2.38
CA ILE A 43 2.76 -5.97 1.55
C ILE A 43 2.57 -5.53 0.09
N ALA A 44 1.36 -5.69 -0.46
CA ALA A 44 1.04 -5.23 -1.80
C ALA A 44 1.22 -3.72 -1.98
N LEU A 45 0.80 -2.91 -0.99
CA LEU A 45 1.05 -1.47 -0.97
C LEU A 45 2.55 -1.16 -1.06
N PHE A 46 3.38 -1.83 -0.25
CA PHE A 46 4.83 -1.61 -0.29
C PHE A 46 5.44 -1.95 -1.64
N ILE A 47 5.02 -3.06 -2.27
CA ILE A 47 5.49 -3.43 -3.61
C ILE A 47 5.13 -2.34 -4.62
N VAL A 48 3.89 -1.84 -4.60
CA VAL A 48 3.45 -0.76 -5.50
C VAL A 48 4.30 0.49 -5.30
N LEU A 49 4.57 0.89 -4.05
CA LEU A 49 5.40 2.05 -3.75
C LEU A 49 6.86 1.87 -4.21
N ILE A 50 7.44 0.69 -4.03
CA ILE A 50 8.81 0.40 -4.48
C ILE A 50 8.90 0.43 -6.01
N VAL A 51 7.92 -0.16 -6.70
CA VAL A 51 7.90 -0.17 -8.17
C VAL A 51 7.71 1.23 -8.74
N GLU A 52 6.83 2.05 -8.14
CA GLU A 52 6.70 3.46 -8.55
C GLU A 52 8.03 4.21 -8.40
N ARG A 53 8.73 4.06 -7.26
CA ARG A 53 10.04 4.69 -7.05
C ARG A 53 11.11 4.22 -8.01
N ALA A 54 11.11 2.94 -8.36
CA ALA A 54 12.05 2.39 -9.34
C ALA A 54 11.78 2.95 -10.75
N LYS A 55 10.51 3.10 -11.14
CA LYS A 55 10.12 3.69 -12.42
C LYS A 55 10.47 5.17 -12.51
N GLU A 56 10.20 5.95 -11.46
CA GLU A 56 10.62 7.37 -11.40
C GLU A 56 12.12 7.51 -11.63
N LYS A 57 12.92 6.64 -10.98
CA LYS A 57 14.37 6.64 -11.15
C LYS A 57 14.82 6.21 -12.55
N GLU A 58 14.15 5.24 -13.16
CA GLU A 58 14.44 4.83 -14.54
C GLU A 58 14.07 5.94 -15.54
N GLU A 59 12.98 6.67 -15.31
CA GLU A 59 12.60 7.81 -16.14
C GLU A 59 13.60 8.98 -15.99
N ASP A 60 14.08 9.26 -14.78
CA ASP A 60 15.13 10.25 -14.52
C ASP A 60 16.49 9.85 -15.12
N ASP A 61 16.90 8.58 -15.01
CA ASP A 61 18.17 8.09 -15.59
C ASP A 61 18.13 8.08 -17.14
N LYS A 62 16.93 7.98 -17.73
CA LYS A 62 16.72 7.92 -19.19
C LYS A 62 16.53 9.30 -19.82
N ASN A 63 16.01 10.27 -19.06
CA ASN A 63 16.06 11.68 -19.43
C ASN A 63 17.38 12.26 -18.90
N ASP A 64 18.43 12.18 -19.70
CA ASP A 64 19.71 12.81 -19.41
C ASP A 64 19.55 14.34 -19.36
N TYR A 65 19.22 14.87 -18.18
CA TYR A 65 19.12 16.30 -17.88
C TYR A 65 20.51 16.96 -17.69
N SER A 66 21.61 16.29 -18.10
CA SER A 66 22.97 16.84 -17.94
C SER A 66 23.29 18.04 -18.85
N ASP A 67 22.41 18.38 -19.79
CA ASP A 67 22.60 19.48 -20.76
C ASP A 67 21.88 20.79 -20.37
N TYR A 68 21.60 21.01 -19.07
CA TYR A 68 21.04 22.26 -18.52
C TYR A 68 21.98 22.97 -17.54
#